data_AF-X1U054-F1
#
_entry.id   AF-X1U054-F1
#
_cell.length_a   1.000
_cell.length_b   1.000
_cell.length_c   1.000
_cell.angle_alpha   90.00
_cell.angle_beta   90.00
_cell.angle_gamma   90.00
#
_symmetry.space_group_name_H-M   'P 1'
#
loop_
_entity.id
_entity.type
_entity.pdbx_description
1 polymer ?
#
loop_
_entity_poly.entity_id
_entity_poly.type
_entity_poly.pdbx_seq_one_letter_code
_entity_poly.pdbx_strand_id
1 'polypeptide(L)'
;MRSSGAQKGVELTGKDQINYNYFFTEALKLKMGESVEDIQKALAYYRKCLEINPDSDASMYQISNILVMGGDYKNAMLYAKKATEIDPGNIWYQLLLANLYHAVDKQDSAIVVYNNILEKNPERIDLYFNLAGLHGEYGNIRKALKIYEELEKKYGKN
;
A
#
# COMPACT_ATOMS: atom_id res chain seq x y z
N MET A 1 3.57 -31.11 0.48
CA MET A 1 3.66 -29.89 1.33
C MET A 1 2.73 -28.86 0.73
N ARG A 2 1.89 -28.24 1.57
CA ARG A 2 0.64 -27.58 1.20
C ARG A 2 0.89 -26.40 0.24
N SER A 3 0.36 -26.51 -0.98
CA SER A 3 0.24 -25.44 -1.95
C SER A 3 -0.57 -24.30 -1.34
N SER A 4 0.06 -23.15 -1.19
CA SER A 4 -0.57 -21.88 -0.79
C SER A 4 -1.70 -21.57 -1.77
N GLY A 5 -2.93 -21.73 -1.32
CA GLY A 5 -4.13 -21.34 -2.06
C GLY A 5 -4.23 -19.82 -2.06
N ALA A 6 -3.51 -19.18 -2.98
CA ALA A 6 -3.88 -17.84 -3.40
C ALA A 6 -5.31 -17.93 -3.91
N GLN A 7 -6.25 -17.26 -3.24
CA GLN A 7 -7.57 -17.03 -3.77
C GLN A 7 -7.37 -16.29 -5.10
N LYS A 8 -7.45 -17.03 -6.20
CA LYS A 8 -7.57 -16.42 -7.52
C LYS A 8 -8.84 -15.57 -7.45
N GLY A 9 -8.67 -14.26 -7.49
CA GLY A 9 -9.77 -13.30 -7.51
C GLY A 9 -10.78 -13.67 -8.60
N VAL A 10 -12.03 -13.24 -8.41
CA VAL A 10 -13.12 -13.51 -9.35
C VAL A 10 -12.68 -13.19 -10.78
N GLU A 11 -12.62 -14.21 -11.63
CA GLU A 11 -12.27 -14.04 -13.04
C GLU A 11 -13.45 -13.35 -13.75
N LEU A 12 -13.33 -12.04 -13.91
CA LEU A 12 -14.33 -11.22 -14.58
C LEU A 12 -14.38 -11.59 -16.07
N THR A 13 -15.58 -11.78 -16.60
CA THR A 13 -15.78 -12.10 -18.02
C THR A 13 -16.86 -11.21 -18.64
N GLY A 14 -16.81 -11.06 -19.97
CA GLY A 14 -17.84 -10.38 -20.73
C GLY A 14 -18.10 -8.93 -20.29
N LYS A 15 -19.36 -8.62 -20.01
CA LYS A 15 -19.80 -7.25 -19.70
C LYS A 15 -19.20 -6.72 -18.40
N ASP A 16 -19.01 -7.57 -17.40
CA ASP A 16 -18.50 -7.15 -16.09
C ASP A 16 -17.02 -6.78 -16.18
N GLN A 17 -16.24 -7.50 -16.96
CA GLN A 17 -14.84 -7.14 -17.23
C GLN A 17 -14.72 -5.80 -17.97
N ILE A 18 -15.56 -5.58 -18.99
CA ILE A 18 -15.60 -4.32 -19.74
C ILE A 18 -15.98 -3.15 -18.82
N ASN A 19 -17.04 -3.32 -18.04
CA ASN A 19 -17.51 -2.28 -17.11
C ASN A 19 -16.47 -1.97 -16.04
N TYR A 20 -15.86 -3.00 -15.45
CA TYR A 20 -14.80 -2.83 -14.47
C TYR A 20 -13.63 -2.05 -15.06
N ASN A 21 -13.14 -2.46 -16.23
CA ASN A 21 -12.03 -1.77 -16.90
C ASN A 21 -12.36 -0.32 -17.23
N TYR A 22 -13.59 -0.07 -17.70
CA TYR A 22 -14.08 1.27 -17.96
C TYR A 22 -14.06 2.13 -16.69
N PHE A 23 -14.71 1.70 -15.62
CA PHE A 23 -14.76 2.46 -14.37
C PHE A 23 -13.37 2.65 -13.76
N PHE A 24 -12.51 1.62 -13.80
CA PHE A 24 -11.17 1.70 -13.25
C PHE A 24 -10.31 2.71 -14.02
N THR A 25 -10.40 2.71 -15.36
CA THR A 25 -9.66 3.64 -16.21
C THR A 25 -10.13 5.07 -16.02
N GLU A 26 -11.44 5.31 -15.97
CA GLU A 26 -12.00 6.64 -15.73
C GLU A 26 -11.65 7.14 -14.31
N ALA A 27 -11.67 6.27 -13.31
CA ALA A 27 -11.23 6.61 -11.96
C ALA A 27 -9.76 7.04 -11.92
N LEU A 28 -8.88 6.34 -12.64
CA LEU A 28 -7.47 6.70 -12.73
C LEU A 28 -7.27 8.08 -13.36
N LYS A 29 -7.98 8.38 -14.46
CA LYS A 29 -7.93 9.69 -15.13
C LYS A 29 -8.36 10.80 -14.19
N LEU A 30 -9.50 10.63 -13.51
CA LEU A 30 -10.04 11.61 -12.58
C LEU A 30 -9.15 11.82 -11.36
N LYS A 31 -8.51 10.75 -10.86
CA LYS A 31 -7.55 10.84 -9.75
C LYS A 31 -6.32 11.69 -10.12
N MET A 32 -5.92 11.71 -11.39
CA MET A 32 -4.83 12.58 -11.87
C MET A 32 -5.25 14.04 -12.05
N GLY A 33 -6.55 14.35 -11.96
CA GLY A 33 -7.04 15.72 -11.92
C GLY A 33 -6.64 16.43 -10.62
N GLU A 34 -6.73 17.76 -10.63
CA GLU A 34 -6.34 18.59 -9.48
C GLU A 34 -7.53 19.02 -8.62
N SER A 35 -8.76 18.78 -9.08
CA SER A 35 -9.95 19.25 -8.37
C SER A 35 -10.45 18.23 -7.35
N VAL A 36 -10.95 18.74 -6.22
CA VAL A 36 -11.63 17.92 -5.21
C VAL A 36 -12.83 17.19 -5.82
N GLU A 37 -13.51 17.82 -6.77
CA GLU A 37 -14.64 17.21 -7.48
C GLU A 37 -14.22 15.96 -8.27
N ASP A 38 -13.09 16.02 -8.96
CA ASP A 38 -12.57 14.88 -9.72
C ASP A 38 -12.14 13.74 -8.80
N ILE A 39 -11.51 14.05 -7.65
CA ILE A 39 -11.15 13.06 -6.64
C ILE A 39 -12.40 12.34 -6.10
N GLN A 40 -13.50 13.06 -5.86
CA GLN A 40 -14.76 12.45 -5.41
C GLN A 40 -15.39 11.56 -6.49
N LYS A 41 -15.34 11.99 -7.76
CA LYS A 41 -15.79 11.17 -8.90
C LYS A 41 -14.93 9.91 -9.06
N ALA A 42 -13.61 10.02 -8.90
CA ALA A 42 -12.70 8.87 -8.93
C ALA A 42 -13.06 7.87 -7.84
N LEU A 43 -13.31 8.33 -6.61
CA LEU A 43 -13.75 7.49 -5.51
C LEU A 43 -15.06 6.76 -5.83
N ALA A 44 -16.04 7.45 -6.43
CA ALA A 44 -17.30 6.84 -6.84
C ALA A 44 -17.10 5.75 -7.91
N TYR A 45 -16.20 5.97 -8.88
CA TYR A 45 -15.89 4.94 -9.88
C TYR A 45 -15.16 3.73 -9.29
N TYR A 46 -14.20 3.92 -8.39
CA TYR A 46 -13.57 2.78 -7.70
C TYR A 46 -14.56 2.00 -6.83
N ARG A 47 -15.58 2.64 -6.25
CA ARG A 47 -16.65 1.93 -5.55
C ARG A 47 -17.46 1.05 -6.50
N LYS A 48 -17.78 1.53 -7.71
CA LYS A 48 -18.41 0.70 -8.75
C LYS A 48 -17.52 -0.48 -9.16
N CYS A 49 -16.20 -0.30 -9.21
CA CYS A 49 -15.28 -1.42 -9.42
C CYS A 49 -15.42 -2.49 -8.32
N LEU A 50 -15.57 -2.08 -7.06
CA LEU A 50 -15.81 -3.00 -5.95
C LEU A 50 -17.22 -3.62 -5.94
N GLU A 51 -18.22 -2.97 -6.52
CA GLU A 51 -19.54 -3.58 -6.73
C GLU A 51 -19.48 -4.73 -7.76
N ILE A 52 -18.64 -4.58 -8.79
CA ILE A 52 -18.42 -5.61 -9.82
C ILE A 52 -17.49 -6.72 -9.32
N ASN A 53 -16.37 -6.34 -8.70
CA ASN A 53 -15.40 -7.25 -8.12
C ASN A 53 -15.11 -6.85 -6.66
N PRO A 54 -15.81 -7.45 -5.70
CA PRO A 54 -15.60 -7.18 -4.27
C PRO A 54 -14.18 -7.46 -3.78
N ASP A 55 -13.42 -8.31 -4.47
CA ASP A 55 -12.06 -8.71 -4.13
C ASP A 55 -11.00 -7.97 -4.97
N SER A 56 -11.37 -6.84 -5.58
CA SER A 56 -10.41 -5.98 -6.30
C SER A 56 -9.50 -5.22 -5.33
N ASP A 57 -8.41 -5.87 -4.94
CA ASP A 57 -7.28 -5.30 -4.20
C ASP A 57 -6.76 -3.99 -4.82
N ALA A 58 -6.66 -3.91 -6.15
CA ALA A 58 -6.27 -2.71 -6.86
C ALA A 58 -7.24 -1.55 -6.63
N SER A 59 -8.56 -1.78 -6.66
CA SER A 59 -9.55 -0.74 -6.38
C SER A 59 -9.53 -0.34 -4.91
N MET A 60 -9.37 -1.30 -4.00
CA MET A 60 -9.22 -1.02 -2.56
C MET A 60 -7.98 -0.17 -2.28
N TYR A 61 -6.85 -0.48 -2.91
CA TYR A 61 -5.62 0.31 -2.81
C TYR A 61 -5.84 1.75 -3.29
N GLN A 62 -6.51 1.95 -4.42
CA GLN A 62 -6.76 3.29 -4.94
C GLN A 62 -7.72 4.09 -4.05
N ILE A 63 -8.78 3.46 -3.55
CA ILE A 63 -9.69 4.06 -2.56
C ILE A 63 -8.92 4.47 -1.31
N SER A 64 -8.08 3.58 -0.78
CA SER A 64 -7.27 3.87 0.40
C SER A 64 -6.34 5.06 0.18
N ASN A 65 -5.68 5.17 -0.98
CA ASN A 65 -4.84 6.32 -1.31
C ASN A 65 -5.63 7.63 -1.33
N ILE A 66 -6.82 7.64 -1.94
CA ILE A 66 -7.68 8.82 -1.96
C ILE A 66 -8.12 9.21 -0.54
N LEU A 67 -8.46 8.23 0.30
CA LEU A 67 -8.83 8.47 1.69
C LEU A 67 -7.66 9.03 2.52
N VAL A 68 -6.43 8.57 2.28
CA VAL A 68 -5.21 9.15 2.88
C VAL A 68 -5.07 10.62 2.50
N MET A 69 -5.26 10.97 1.22
CA MET A 69 -5.20 12.36 0.75
C MET A 69 -6.28 13.23 1.40
N GLY A 70 -7.45 12.65 1.69
CA GLY A 70 -8.55 13.31 2.40
C GLY A 70 -8.43 13.31 3.92
N GLY A 71 -7.38 12.72 4.51
CA GLY A 71 -7.18 12.62 5.95
C GLY A 71 -8.05 11.57 6.67
N ASP A 72 -8.82 10.76 5.94
CA ASP A 72 -9.62 9.67 6.50
C ASP A 72 -8.78 8.41 6.68
N TYR A 73 -7.82 8.48 7.61
CA TYR A 73 -6.88 7.40 7.89
C TYR A 73 -7.59 6.14 8.42
N LYS A 74 -8.75 6.29 9.07
CA LYS A 74 -9.52 5.17 9.63
C LYS A 74 -10.07 4.28 8.52
N ASN A 75 -10.76 4.87 7.54
CA ASN A 75 -11.29 4.08 6.42
C ASN A 75 -10.18 3.66 5.45
N ALA A 76 -9.14 4.49 5.27
CA ALA A 76 -7.97 4.10 4.48
C ALA A 76 -7.33 2.82 5.03
N MET A 77 -7.09 2.75 6.34
CA MET A 77 -6.55 1.57 7.02
C MET A 77 -7.38 0.31 6.75
N LEU A 78 -8.72 0.42 6.72
CA LEU A 78 -9.60 -0.72 6.42
C LEU A 78 -9.38 -1.25 5.00
N TYR A 79 -9.32 -0.36 4.00
CA TYR A 79 -9.13 -0.77 2.60
C TYR A 79 -7.70 -1.24 2.33
N ALA A 80 -6.67 -0.58 2.89
CA ALA A 80 -5.28 -1.00 2.76
C ALA A 80 -5.08 -2.42 3.33
N LYS A 81 -5.64 -2.73 4.51
CA LYS A 81 -5.56 -4.07 5.10
C LYS A 81 -6.17 -5.14 4.20
N LYS A 82 -7.39 -4.90 3.70
CA LYS A 82 -8.04 -5.85 2.79
C LYS A 82 -7.24 -6.07 1.52
N ALA A 83 -6.69 -5.01 0.92
CA ALA A 83 -5.81 -5.14 -0.24
C ALA A 83 -4.57 -6.02 0.06
N THR A 84 -3.93 -5.83 1.23
CA THR A 84 -2.80 -6.67 1.66
C THR A 84 -3.18 -8.10 2.04
N GLU A 85 -4.43 -8.35 2.46
CA GLU A 85 -4.93 -9.69 2.75
C GLU A 85 -5.18 -10.48 1.47
N ILE A 86 -5.66 -9.81 0.41
CA ILE A 86 -5.92 -10.41 -0.91
C ILE A 86 -4.62 -10.67 -1.67
N ASP A 87 -3.73 -9.67 -1.74
CA ASP A 87 -2.37 -9.83 -2.30
C ASP A 87 -1.28 -9.46 -1.28
N PRO A 88 -0.87 -10.42 -0.43
CA PRO A 88 0.23 -10.23 0.52
C PRO A 88 1.62 -10.13 -0.15
N GLY A 89 1.72 -10.32 -1.47
CA GLY A 89 2.97 -10.18 -2.22
C GLY A 89 3.21 -8.75 -2.73
N ASN A 90 2.16 -7.94 -2.80
CA ASN A 90 2.25 -6.61 -3.37
C ASN A 90 2.94 -5.62 -2.43
N ILE A 91 4.18 -5.26 -2.80
CA ILE A 91 4.98 -4.31 -2.03
C ILE A 91 4.32 -2.94 -1.88
N TRP A 92 3.58 -2.46 -2.89
CA TRP A 92 2.93 -1.16 -2.82
C TRP A 92 1.80 -1.13 -1.80
N TYR A 93 1.09 -2.24 -1.64
CA TYR A 93 0.00 -2.35 -0.67
C TYR A 93 0.58 -2.40 0.75
N GLN A 94 1.67 -3.14 0.93
CA GLN A 94 2.39 -3.19 2.20
C GLN A 94 2.99 -1.83 2.57
N LEU A 95 3.59 -1.11 1.62
CA LEU A 95 4.11 0.24 1.86
C LEU A 95 3.01 1.23 2.23
N LEU A 96 1.86 1.19 1.54
CA LEU A 96 0.71 2.01 1.92
C LEU A 96 0.24 1.70 3.35
N LEU A 97 0.19 0.42 3.72
CA LEU A 97 -0.20 0.00 5.06
C LEU A 97 0.82 0.46 6.12
N ALA A 98 2.12 0.36 5.83
CA ALA A 98 3.19 0.86 6.71
C ALA A 98 3.08 2.38 6.92
N ASN A 99 2.91 3.13 5.84
CA ASN A 99 2.73 4.58 5.88
C ASN A 99 1.48 4.97 6.67
N LEU A 100 0.39 4.23 6.50
CA LEU A 100 -0.83 4.44 7.26
C LEU A 100 -0.65 4.15 8.75
N TYR A 101 0.09 3.09 9.12
CA TYR A 101 0.41 2.82 10.52
C TYR A 101 1.26 3.94 11.13
N HIS A 102 2.23 4.44 10.37
CA HIS A 102 3.04 5.58 10.79
C HIS A 102 2.18 6.83 10.98
N ALA A 103 1.29 7.15 10.03
CA ALA A 103 0.40 8.32 10.10
C ALA A 103 -0.59 8.30 11.29
N VAL A 104 -0.85 7.13 11.90
CA VAL A 104 -1.71 6.99 13.09
C VAL A 104 -0.92 6.63 14.35
N ASP A 105 0.38 6.95 14.38
CA ASP A 105 1.30 6.73 15.50
C ASP A 105 1.41 5.28 15.98
N LYS A 106 1.13 4.32 15.10
CA LYS A 106 1.30 2.88 15.36
C LYS A 106 2.66 2.41 14.89
N GLN A 107 3.70 2.95 15.53
CA GLN A 107 5.09 2.68 15.24
C GLN A 107 5.41 1.18 15.08
N ASP A 108 5.09 0.37 16.10
CA ASP A 108 5.47 -1.05 16.10
C ASP A 108 4.88 -1.80 14.90
N SER A 109 3.66 -1.44 14.51
CA SER A 109 3.00 -2.02 13.34
C SER A 109 3.68 -1.60 12.04
N ALA A 110 4.06 -0.33 11.90
CA ALA A 110 4.78 0.16 10.72
C ALA A 110 6.14 -0.56 10.57
N ILE A 111 6.90 -0.68 11.67
CA ILE A 111 8.21 -1.35 11.70
C ILE A 111 8.09 -2.82 11.31
N VAL A 112 7.09 -3.54 11.84
CA VAL A 112 6.83 -4.93 11.47
C VAL A 112 6.57 -5.06 9.96
N VAL A 113 5.77 -4.17 9.38
CA VAL A 113 5.49 -4.21 7.93
C VAL A 113 6.76 -3.93 7.12
N TYR A 114 7.56 -2.92 7.48
CA TYR A 114 8.84 -2.65 6.81
C TYR A 114 9.81 -3.83 6.86
N ASN A 115 9.95 -4.48 8.02
CA ASN A 115 10.80 -5.67 8.15
C ASN A 115 10.31 -6.80 7.25
N ASN A 116 8.99 -7.07 7.21
CA ASN A 116 8.42 -8.08 6.33
C ASN A 116 8.67 -7.80 4.83
N ILE A 117 8.63 -6.53 4.42
CA ILE A 117 8.97 -6.13 3.05
C ILE A 117 10.46 -6.40 2.77
N LEU A 118 11.34 -6.00 3.69
CA LEU A 118 12.79 -6.12 3.57
C LEU A 118 13.29 -7.58 3.60
N GLU A 119 12.62 -8.47 4.34
CA GLU A 119 12.90 -9.92 4.31
C GLU A 119 12.77 -10.51 2.91
N LYS A 120 11.81 -10.02 2.12
CA LYS A 120 11.55 -10.48 0.75
C LYS A 120 12.31 -9.70 -0.31
N ASN A 121 12.70 -8.46 0.00
CA ASN A 121 13.34 -7.53 -0.94
C ASN A 121 14.59 -6.90 -0.29
N PRO A 122 15.62 -7.70 0.06
CA PRO A 122 16.79 -7.23 0.80
C PRO A 122 17.68 -6.25 0.01
N GLU A 123 17.43 -6.08 -1.29
CA GLU A 123 18.10 -5.14 -2.20
C GLU A 123 17.48 -3.73 -2.19
N ARG A 124 16.30 -3.54 -1.57
CA ARG A 124 15.59 -2.26 -1.52
C ARG A 124 16.18 -1.32 -0.48
N ILE A 125 17.34 -0.74 -0.80
CA ILE A 125 18.10 0.19 0.04
C ILE A 125 17.22 1.36 0.50
N ASP A 126 16.36 1.87 -0.39
CA ASP A 126 15.39 2.94 -0.10
C ASP A 126 14.49 2.64 1.11
N LEU A 127 14.13 1.36 1.30
CA LEU A 127 13.28 0.96 2.41
C LEU A 127 14.04 0.83 3.74
N TYR A 128 15.34 0.53 3.70
CA TYR A 128 16.17 0.61 4.90
C TYR A 128 16.33 2.06 5.37
N PHE A 129 16.45 3.03 4.45
CA PHE A 129 16.44 4.45 4.80
C PHE A 129 15.12 4.86 5.46
N ASN A 130 13.98 4.44 4.91
CA ASN A 130 12.67 4.69 5.51
C ASN A 130 12.54 4.07 6.91
N LEU A 131 12.98 2.82 7.08
CA LEU A 131 12.95 2.14 8.37
C LEU A 131 13.87 2.81 9.42
N ALA A 132 15.06 3.26 9.01
CA ALA A 132 15.97 3.98 9.88
C ALA A 132 15.41 5.35 10.27
N GLY A 133 14.81 6.08 9.32
CA GLY A 133 14.11 7.34 9.57
C GLY A 133 12.97 7.15 10.58
N LEU A 134 12.14 6.12 10.39
CA LEU A 134 11.07 5.75 11.30
C LEU A 134 11.61 5.45 12.72
N HIS A 135 12.70 4.68 12.83
CA HIS A 135 13.35 4.47 14.12
C HIS A 135 13.85 5.78 14.76
N GLY A 136 14.39 6.70 13.96
CA GLY A 136 14.86 8.01 14.40
C GLY A 136 13.75 8.89 14.97
N GLU A 137 12.65 9.03 14.23
CA GLU A 137 11.49 9.86 14.62
C GLU A 137 10.88 9.42 15.95
N TYR A 138 10.83 8.12 16.20
CA TYR A 138 10.32 7.57 17.44
C TYR A 138 11.42 7.34 18.51
N GLY A 139 12.56 8.02 18.41
CA GLY A 139 13.60 8.04 19.45
C GLY A 139 14.44 6.77 19.58
N ASN A 140 14.28 5.77 18.69
CA ASN A 140 15.11 4.58 18.62
C ASN A 140 16.43 4.83 17.88
N ILE A 141 17.14 5.89 18.26
CA ILE A 141 18.34 6.40 17.56
C ILE A 141 19.40 5.29 17.38
N ARG A 142 19.60 4.43 18.38
CA ARG A 142 20.55 3.31 18.29
C ARG A 142 20.20 2.31 17.18
N LYS A 143 18.91 2.04 16.97
CA LYS A 143 18.47 1.13 15.91
C LYS A 143 18.63 1.78 14.53
N ALA A 144 18.28 3.07 14.42
CA ALA A 144 18.49 3.83 13.20
C ALA A 144 19.97 3.85 12.78
N LEU A 145 20.86 4.18 13.72
CA LEU A 145 22.31 4.22 13.47
C LEU A 145 22.84 2.86 13.02
N LYS A 146 22.44 1.78 13.69
CA LYS A 146 22.83 0.42 13.31
C LYS A 146 22.44 0.09 11.87
N ILE A 147 21.24 0.48 11.43
CA ILE A 147 20.80 0.27 10.05
C ILE A 147 21.70 1.06 9.09
N TYR A 148 22.02 2.32 9.40
CA TYR A 148 22.91 3.13 8.56
C TYR A 148 24.33 2.55 8.48
N GLU A 149 24.90 2.08 9.59
CA GLU A 149 26.21 1.43 9.64
C GLU A 149 26.22 0.14 8.79
N GLU A 150 25.16 -0.68 8.87
CA GLU A 150 25.02 -1.90 8.06
C GLU A 150 24.91 -1.58 6.57
N LEU A 151 24.17 -0.52 6.21
CA LEU A 151 24.07 -0.05 4.82
C LEU A 151 25.40 0.50 4.30
N GLU A 152 26.08 1.33 5.08
CA GLU A 152 27.40 1.89 4.72
C GLU A 152 28.43 0.78 4.54
N LYS A 153 28.48 -0.19 5.44
CA LYS A 153 29.38 -1.34 5.30
C LYS A 153 29.11 -2.16 4.04
N LYS A 154 27.85 -2.28 3.63
CA LYS A 154 27.43 -3.12 2.50
C LYS A 154 27.53 -2.39 1.15
N TYR A 155 27.29 -1.09 1.12
CA TYR A 155 27.13 -0.30 -0.11
C TYR A 155 27.99 0.97 -0.17
N GLY A 156 28.67 1.32 0.91
CA GLY A 156 29.63 2.42 0.95
C GLY A 156 30.75 2.18 -0.06
N LYS A 157 31.08 3.22 -0.83
CA LYS A 157 32.29 3.23 -1.64
C LYS A 157 33.45 3.65 -0.75
N ASN A 158 34.52 2.83 -0.74
CA ASN A 158 35.82 3.23 -0.22
C ASN A 158 36.34 4.49 -0.91
#